data_AF-A0A7V5VFW9-F1
#
_entry.id   AF-A0A7V5VFW9-F1
#
_cell.length_a   1.000
_cell.length_b   1.000
_cell.length_c   1.000
_cell.angle_alpha   90.00
_cell.angle_beta   90.00
_cell.angle_gamma   90.00
#
_symmetry.space_group_name_H-M   'P 1'
#
loop_
_entity.id
_entity.type
_entity.pdbx_description
1 polymer ?
#
loop_
_entity_poly.entity_id
_entity_poly.type
_entity_poly.pdbx_seq_one_letter_code
_entity_poly.pdbx_strand_id
1 'polypeptide(L)'
;RILRIHRLWERDLADETGINEAEWHRRAEKREHDLTMEEADRLSEALGYPVYDPHGDPIPNRHGELPPRSGRTLTEAAPGTHTRIVHLEDEPAILFEQLSAEGLYPGMAVTVLENNEERVVIGGEGKKITLAPVVAANITIAAEDGEKTEKREEEPFVTLADTRPGDVAEVIEISPQCRGMQRRRLMDLGILPGSVITRELESMGGDPVAYNVRGALIALRDDQARLIRIKLKKETHEPQL
;
A
#
# COMPACT_ATOMS: atom_id res chain seq x y z
N ARG A 1 11.19 15.82 -19.53
CA ARG A 1 12.01 14.64 -19.93
C ARG A 1 12.45 13.85 -18.70
N ILE A 2 13.41 14.36 -17.90
CA ILE A 2 13.97 13.64 -16.75
C ILE A 2 12.86 13.21 -15.77
N LEU A 3 11.98 14.13 -15.36
CA LEU A 3 10.85 13.83 -14.47
C LEU A 3 9.92 12.71 -14.97
N ARG A 4 9.65 12.63 -16.29
CA ARG A 4 8.85 11.54 -16.88
C ARG A 4 9.57 10.20 -16.75
N ILE A 5 10.88 10.18 -17.03
CA ILE A 5 11.68 8.96 -16.96
C ILE A 5 11.79 8.48 -15.51
N HIS A 6 12.06 9.39 -14.58
CA HIS A 6 12.12 9.12 -13.14
C HIS A 6 10.83 8.41 -12.67
N ARG A 7 9.67 9.05 -12.87
CA ARG A 7 8.37 8.53 -12.43
C ARG A 7 7.96 7.22 -13.09
N LEU A 8 8.38 6.99 -14.35
CA LEU A 8 8.19 5.71 -15.02
C LEU A 8 9.07 4.61 -14.43
N TRP A 9 10.32 4.92 -14.07
CA TRP A 9 11.19 3.97 -13.36
C TRP A 9 10.68 3.65 -11.97
N GLU A 10 10.18 4.64 -11.23
CA GLU A 10 9.55 4.40 -9.94
C GLU A 10 8.37 3.44 -10.07
N ARG A 11 7.49 3.66 -11.06
CA ARG A 11 6.37 2.75 -11.34
C ARG A 11 6.85 1.34 -11.67
N ASP A 12 7.81 1.20 -12.58
CA ASP A 12 8.36 -0.09 -13.01
C ASP A 12 8.99 -0.86 -11.85
N LEU A 13 9.86 -0.20 -11.09
CA LEU A 13 10.57 -0.80 -9.97
C LEU A 13 9.65 -1.11 -8.77
N ALA A 14 8.59 -0.33 -8.57
CA ALA A 14 7.58 -0.61 -7.56
C ALA A 14 6.71 -1.84 -7.90
N ASP A 15 6.59 -2.20 -9.18
CA ASP A 15 5.89 -3.41 -9.61
C ASP A 15 6.78 -4.69 -9.53
N GLU A 16 8.10 -4.54 -9.34
CA GLU A 16 9.03 -5.66 -9.12
C GLU A 16 8.94 -6.24 -7.69
N THR A 17 9.02 -7.57 -7.56
CA THR A 17 8.96 -8.23 -6.25
C THR A 17 10.19 -7.95 -5.39
N GLY A 18 9.96 -7.57 -4.13
CA GLY A 18 10.98 -7.56 -3.08
C GLY A 18 11.82 -6.29 -3.03
N ILE A 19 11.41 -5.24 -3.75
CA ILE A 19 11.99 -3.91 -3.65
C ILE A 19 11.02 -3.06 -2.81
N ASN A 20 11.51 -2.50 -1.71
CA ASN A 20 10.72 -1.60 -0.85
C ASN A 20 10.75 -0.16 -1.39
N GLU A 21 9.90 0.69 -0.82
CA GLU A 21 9.69 2.08 -1.25
C GLU A 21 10.98 2.91 -1.39
N ALA A 22 11.75 2.97 -0.31
CA ALA A 22 13.00 3.72 -0.29
C ALA A 22 14.08 3.17 -1.25
N GLU A 23 14.04 1.87 -1.58
CA GLU A 23 15.01 1.27 -2.51
C GLU A 23 14.63 1.53 -3.97
N TRP A 24 13.36 1.42 -4.36
CA TRP A 24 12.99 1.70 -5.75
C TRP A 24 13.15 3.19 -6.09
N HIS A 25 12.88 4.10 -5.15
CA HIS A 25 13.09 5.54 -5.35
C HIS A 25 14.57 5.85 -5.64
N ARG A 26 15.48 5.41 -4.77
CA ARG A 26 16.95 5.57 -4.98
C ARG A 26 17.47 4.91 -6.26
N ARG A 27 16.82 3.86 -6.75
CA ARG A 27 17.16 3.22 -8.02
C ARG A 27 16.65 4.02 -9.21
N ALA A 28 15.45 4.59 -9.11
CA ALA A 28 14.88 5.44 -10.14
C ALA A 28 15.74 6.70 -10.35
N GLU A 29 16.16 7.37 -9.27
CA GLU A 29 17.09 8.52 -9.31
C GLU A 29 18.38 8.20 -10.09
N LYS A 30 18.95 7.01 -9.89
CA LYS A 30 20.18 6.60 -10.58
C LYS A 30 19.97 6.34 -12.07
N ARG A 31 18.74 6.00 -12.48
CA ARG A 31 18.39 5.59 -13.84
C ARG A 31 17.67 6.66 -14.66
N GLU A 32 17.32 7.79 -14.06
CA GLU A 32 16.50 8.83 -14.72
C GLU A 32 17.19 9.48 -15.93
N HIS A 33 18.52 9.36 -16.00
CA HIS A 33 19.33 9.86 -17.11
C HIS A 33 19.61 8.80 -18.19
N ASP A 34 19.26 7.54 -17.95
CA ASP A 34 19.70 6.40 -18.77
C ASP A 34 18.83 6.18 -20.01
N LEU A 35 17.61 6.73 -20.03
CA LEU A 35 16.67 6.52 -21.14
C LEU A 35 16.58 7.72 -22.08
N THR A 36 16.46 7.42 -23.37
CA THR A 36 15.91 8.32 -24.40
C THR A 36 14.39 8.49 -24.21
N MET A 37 13.79 9.50 -24.87
CA MET A 37 12.33 9.67 -24.83
C MET A 37 11.59 8.50 -25.49
N GLU A 38 12.16 7.92 -26.54
CA GLU A 38 11.59 6.75 -27.24
C GLU A 38 11.65 5.49 -26.38
N GLU A 39 12.70 5.31 -25.59
CA GLU A 39 12.77 4.26 -24.57
C GLU A 39 11.80 4.50 -23.42
N ALA A 40 11.65 5.74 -22.97
CA ALA A 40 10.65 6.09 -21.96
C ALA A 40 9.21 5.81 -22.45
N ASP A 41 8.92 6.06 -23.73
CA ASP A 41 7.62 5.75 -24.32
C ASP A 41 7.36 4.24 -24.40
N ARG A 42 8.39 3.43 -24.73
CA ARG A 42 8.30 1.96 -24.67
C ARG A 42 8.10 1.44 -23.24
N LEU A 43 8.77 2.03 -22.25
CA LEU A 43 8.56 1.70 -20.85
C LEU A 43 7.14 2.06 -20.40
N SER A 44 6.65 3.25 -20.77
CA SER A 44 5.27 3.68 -20.49
C SER A 44 4.24 2.74 -21.10
N GLU A 45 4.45 2.27 -22.33
CA GLU A 45 3.59 1.27 -22.99
C GLU A 45 3.62 -0.09 -22.26
N ALA A 46 4.80 -0.58 -21.89
CA ALA A 46 4.94 -1.84 -21.14
C ALA A 46 4.22 -1.81 -19.78
N LEU A 47 4.16 -0.63 -19.14
CA LEU A 47 3.44 -0.38 -17.89
C LEU A 47 1.93 -0.11 -18.10
N GLY A 48 1.43 -0.15 -19.33
CA GLY A 48 0.01 0.08 -19.64
C GLY A 48 -0.42 1.55 -19.59
N TYR A 49 0.49 2.47 -19.92
CA TYR A 49 0.28 3.93 -19.93
C TYR A 49 -0.15 4.52 -18.58
N PRO A 50 0.66 4.34 -17.52
CA PRO A 50 0.35 4.91 -16.22
C PRO A 50 0.35 6.45 -16.27
N VAL A 51 -0.64 7.06 -15.64
CA VAL A 51 -0.78 8.54 -15.54
C VAL A 51 -0.31 9.10 -14.20
N TYR A 52 -0.07 8.23 -13.21
CA TYR A 52 0.52 8.56 -11.91
C TYR A 52 1.59 7.52 -11.57
N ASP A 53 2.59 7.93 -10.80
CA ASP A 53 3.61 7.04 -10.22
C ASP A 53 3.08 6.35 -8.94
N PRO A 54 3.90 5.55 -8.23
CA PRO A 54 3.49 4.89 -6.99
C PRO A 54 3.19 5.84 -5.82
N HIS A 55 3.77 7.05 -5.82
CA HIS A 55 3.59 8.12 -4.83
C HIS A 55 2.34 8.96 -5.09
N GLY A 56 1.71 8.81 -6.26
CA GLY A 56 0.52 9.56 -6.66
C GLY A 56 0.83 10.83 -7.45
N ASP A 57 2.09 11.00 -7.85
CA ASP A 57 2.56 12.14 -8.60
C ASP A 57 2.26 11.95 -10.11
N PRO A 58 1.76 12.97 -10.81
CA PRO A 58 1.31 12.82 -12.19
C PRO A 58 2.48 12.58 -13.16
N ILE A 59 2.45 11.53 -13.96
CA ILE A 59 3.52 11.25 -14.94
C ILE A 59 3.36 12.21 -16.13
N PRO A 60 4.33 13.10 -16.43
CA PRO A 60 4.24 13.96 -17.60
C PRO A 60 4.12 13.14 -18.88
N ASN A 61 3.30 13.56 -19.84
CA ASN A 61 3.24 12.93 -21.15
C ASN A 61 4.51 13.22 -21.98
N ARG A 62 4.59 12.68 -23.20
CA ARG A 62 5.76 12.89 -24.09
C ARG A 62 6.05 14.36 -24.42
N HIS A 63 5.04 15.24 -24.32
CA HIS A 63 5.14 16.67 -24.55
C HIS A 63 5.49 17.45 -23.26
N GLY A 64 5.59 16.75 -22.12
CA GLY A 64 5.87 17.34 -20.82
C GLY A 64 4.63 17.92 -20.13
N GLU A 65 3.44 17.64 -20.64
CA GLU A 65 2.19 18.11 -20.04
C GLU A 65 1.82 17.19 -18.87
N LEU A 66 1.39 17.81 -17.76
CA LEU A 66 0.90 17.11 -16.57
C LEU A 66 -0.62 17.11 -16.57
N PRO A 67 -1.30 16.00 -16.19
CA PRO A 67 -2.71 16.05 -15.86
C PRO A 67 -2.96 17.02 -14.68
N PRO A 68 -4.17 17.61 -14.57
CA PRO A 68 -4.50 18.52 -13.49
C PRO A 68 -4.32 17.83 -12.13
N ARG A 69 -3.63 18.50 -11.20
CA ARG A 69 -3.53 18.06 -9.81
C ARG A 69 -4.89 18.27 -9.13
N SER A 70 -5.41 17.21 -8.53
CA SER A 70 -6.63 17.24 -7.72
C SER A 70 -6.27 16.92 -6.27
N GLY A 71 -6.81 17.70 -5.34
CA GLY A 71 -6.66 17.43 -3.91
C GLY A 71 -6.30 18.69 -3.12
N ARG A 72 -6.19 18.49 -1.80
CA ARG A 72 -5.75 19.49 -0.83
C ARG A 72 -4.86 18.82 0.21
N THR A 73 -4.10 19.59 0.98
CA THR A 73 -3.27 19.00 2.03
C THR A 73 -4.14 18.40 3.15
N LEU A 74 -3.64 17.39 3.85
CA LEU A 74 -4.36 16.77 4.96
C LEU A 74 -4.66 17.77 6.09
N THR A 75 -3.78 18.75 6.29
CA THR A 75 -3.94 19.82 7.30
C THR A 75 -5.11 20.76 6.97
N GLU A 76 -5.60 20.80 5.74
CA GLU A 76 -6.79 21.57 5.34
C GLU A 76 -8.11 20.83 5.59
N ALA A 77 -8.09 19.55 5.98
CA ALA A 77 -9.31 18.80 6.26
C ALA A 77 -9.83 19.02 7.67
N ALA A 78 -11.14 19.22 7.78
CA ALA A 78 -11.81 19.30 9.08
C ALA A 78 -11.91 17.91 9.74
N PRO A 79 -11.88 17.81 11.08
CA PRO A 79 -12.24 16.59 11.78
C PRO A 79 -13.60 16.05 11.33
N GLY A 80 -13.71 14.73 11.22
CA GLY A 80 -14.86 14.01 10.65
C GLY A 80 -14.84 13.88 9.12
N THR A 81 -13.85 14.44 8.42
CA THR A 81 -13.74 14.29 6.96
C THR A 81 -13.30 12.87 6.60
N HIS A 82 -14.12 12.17 5.82
CA HIS A 82 -13.72 10.94 5.12
C HIS A 82 -13.10 11.31 3.77
N THR A 83 -11.92 10.78 3.48
CA THR A 83 -11.12 11.18 2.33
C THR A 83 -10.18 10.05 1.93
N ARG A 84 -9.49 10.21 0.80
CA ARG A 84 -8.47 9.29 0.33
C ARG A 84 -7.15 10.00 0.15
N ILE A 85 -6.06 9.39 0.59
CA ILE A 85 -4.70 9.85 0.29
C ILE A 85 -4.50 9.67 -1.22
N VAL A 86 -4.22 10.76 -1.93
CA VAL A 86 -3.95 10.72 -3.38
C VAL A 86 -2.48 10.92 -3.70
N HIS A 87 -1.71 11.53 -2.81
CA HIS A 87 -0.29 11.74 -3.00
C HIS A 87 0.46 11.88 -1.67
N LEU A 88 1.68 11.36 -1.62
CA LEU A 88 2.65 11.54 -0.55
C LEU A 88 3.90 12.22 -1.12
N GLU A 89 4.37 13.28 -0.49
CA GLU A 89 5.64 13.91 -0.88
C GLU A 89 6.81 12.95 -0.57
N ASP A 90 7.69 12.78 -1.54
CA ASP A 90 8.90 11.95 -1.49
C ASP A 90 10.10 12.70 -0.87
N GLU A 91 10.04 14.03 -0.82
CA GLU A 91 11.07 14.90 -0.25
C GLU A 91 10.55 15.76 0.92
N PRO A 92 11.29 15.87 2.04
CA PRO A 92 12.58 15.22 2.31
C PRO A 92 12.44 13.72 2.61
N ALA A 93 13.39 12.91 2.14
CA ALA A 93 13.37 11.44 2.26
C ALA A 93 13.07 10.92 3.67
N ILE A 94 13.52 11.59 4.73
CA ILE A 94 13.26 11.17 6.11
C ILE A 94 11.78 11.27 6.51
N LEU A 95 11.06 12.27 5.99
CA LEU A 95 9.62 12.39 6.22
C LEU A 95 8.86 11.34 5.43
N PHE A 96 9.28 11.09 4.19
CA PHE A 96 8.72 10.03 3.37
C PHE A 96 8.92 8.64 3.99
N GLU A 97 10.13 8.31 4.47
CA GLU A 97 10.42 7.07 5.17
C GLU A 97 9.54 6.91 6.42
N GLN A 98 9.30 7.99 7.16
CA GLN A 98 8.39 7.99 8.30
C GLN A 98 6.95 7.70 7.87
N LEU A 99 6.42 8.39 6.85
CA LEU A 99 5.05 8.18 6.35
C LEU A 99 4.85 6.73 5.85
N SER A 100 5.83 6.21 5.13
CA SER A 100 5.86 4.85 4.61
C SER A 100 5.91 3.82 5.75
N ALA A 101 6.71 4.07 6.79
CA ALA A 101 6.81 3.22 7.98
C ALA A 101 5.51 3.19 8.80
N GLU A 102 4.77 4.30 8.84
CA GLU A 102 3.41 4.34 9.38
C GLU A 102 2.39 3.61 8.50
N GLY A 103 2.82 3.10 7.33
CA GLY A 103 2.01 2.34 6.36
C GLY A 103 0.96 3.20 5.67
N LEU A 104 1.27 4.48 5.43
CA LEU A 104 0.46 5.40 4.61
C LEU A 104 0.85 5.24 3.14
N TYR A 105 -0.14 5.36 2.25
CA TYR A 105 0.08 5.16 0.82
C TYR A 105 -1.02 5.83 -0.02
N PRO A 106 -0.72 6.21 -1.28
CA PRO A 106 -1.73 6.68 -2.22
C PRO A 106 -2.78 5.60 -2.51
N GLY A 107 -4.04 5.97 -2.36
CA GLY A 107 -5.20 5.09 -2.45
C GLY A 107 -5.83 4.78 -1.08
N MET A 108 -5.13 5.01 0.02
CA MET A 108 -5.62 4.71 1.37
C MET A 108 -6.81 5.59 1.74
N ALA A 109 -7.94 4.96 2.08
CA ALA A 109 -9.09 5.65 2.67
C ALA A 109 -8.80 5.95 4.15
N VAL A 110 -9.01 7.21 4.54
CA VAL A 110 -8.76 7.70 5.89
C VAL A 110 -9.87 8.63 6.35
N THR A 111 -10.08 8.66 7.66
CA THR A 111 -10.97 9.57 8.37
C THR A 111 -10.15 10.49 9.25
N VAL A 112 -10.30 11.81 9.10
CA VAL A 112 -9.63 12.78 9.98
C VAL A 112 -10.33 12.77 11.33
N LEU A 113 -9.65 12.31 12.39
CA LEU A 113 -10.19 12.22 13.74
C LEU A 113 -9.92 13.49 14.55
N GLU A 114 -8.75 14.09 14.35
CA GLU A 114 -8.32 15.32 15.01
C GLU A 114 -7.42 16.12 14.07
N ASN A 115 -7.54 17.45 14.09
CA ASN A 115 -6.65 18.36 13.36
C ASN A 115 -6.56 19.67 14.12
N ASN A 116 -5.38 19.98 14.65
CA ASN A 116 -5.06 21.22 15.36
C ASN A 116 -3.57 21.58 15.20
N GLU A 117 -3.14 22.64 15.87
CA GLU A 117 -1.76 23.15 15.79
C GLU A 117 -0.71 22.20 16.39
N GLU A 118 -1.11 21.23 17.21
CA GLU A 118 -0.18 20.29 17.86
C GLU A 118 -0.06 18.98 17.08
N ARG A 119 -1.18 18.47 16.54
CA ARG A 119 -1.24 17.17 15.88
C ARG A 119 -2.39 17.04 14.91
N VAL A 120 -2.21 16.12 13.96
CA VAL A 120 -3.24 15.58 13.09
C VAL A 120 -3.37 14.09 13.39
N VAL A 121 -4.57 13.62 13.70
CA VAL A 121 -4.87 12.20 13.94
C VAL A 121 -5.79 11.71 12.83
N ILE A 122 -5.36 10.68 12.13
CA ILE A 122 -6.16 10.00 11.11
C ILE A 122 -6.45 8.56 11.54
N GLY A 123 -7.67 8.11 11.26
CA GLY A 123 -8.08 6.72 11.33
C GLY A 123 -8.10 6.14 9.92
N GLY A 124 -7.59 4.94 9.74
CA GLY A 124 -7.65 4.26 8.46
C GLY A 124 -7.12 2.85 8.63
N GLU A 125 -7.71 1.91 7.91
CA GLU A 125 -7.27 0.51 7.97
C GLU A 125 -7.22 -0.09 9.39
N GLY A 126 -8.13 0.33 10.27
CA GLY A 126 -8.20 -0.20 11.63
C GLY A 126 -7.13 0.32 12.60
N LYS A 127 -6.23 1.18 12.14
CA LYS A 127 -5.21 1.85 12.96
C LYS A 127 -5.49 3.34 13.07
N LYS A 128 -5.00 3.95 14.15
CA LYS A 128 -4.93 5.40 14.32
C LYS A 128 -3.48 5.83 14.19
N ILE A 129 -3.23 6.82 13.35
CA ILE A 129 -1.90 7.39 13.12
C ILE A 129 -1.93 8.83 13.58
N THR A 130 -0.97 9.20 14.42
CA THR A 130 -0.79 10.55 14.95
C THR A 130 0.42 11.18 14.29
N LEU A 131 0.21 12.29 13.60
CA LEU A 131 1.23 13.01 12.85
C LEU A 131 1.40 14.41 13.43
N ALA A 132 2.62 14.93 13.42
CA ALA A 132 2.84 16.35 13.60
C ALA A 132 2.30 17.11 12.36
N PRO A 133 1.80 18.35 12.49
CA PRO A 133 1.25 19.10 11.35
C PRO A 133 2.23 19.25 10.19
N VAL A 134 3.53 19.40 10.48
CA VAL A 134 4.59 19.44 9.46
C VAL A 134 4.68 18.15 8.65
N VAL A 135 4.42 16.99 9.26
CA VAL A 135 4.42 15.69 8.59
C VAL A 135 3.13 15.53 7.79
N ALA A 136 1.98 15.89 8.38
CA ALA A 136 0.68 15.84 7.71
C ALA A 136 0.59 16.75 6.48
N ALA A 137 1.34 17.86 6.44
CA ALA A 137 1.41 18.75 5.28
C ALA A 137 2.00 18.10 4.02
N ASN A 138 2.71 16.97 4.16
CA ASN A 138 3.28 16.18 3.06
C ASN A 138 2.30 15.13 2.51
N ILE A 139 1.03 15.15 2.95
CA ILE A 139 -0.02 14.23 2.52
C ILE A 139 -1.07 15.05 1.77
N THR A 140 -1.29 14.72 0.51
CA THR A 140 -2.38 15.26 -0.29
C THR A 140 -3.56 14.28 -0.27
N ILE A 141 -4.75 14.82 -0.03
CA ILE A 141 -6.00 14.08 0.03
C ILE A 141 -7.00 14.60 -1.00
N ALA A 142 -7.89 13.72 -1.46
CA ALA A 142 -9.04 14.09 -2.28
C ALA A 142 -10.33 13.50 -1.70
N ALA A 143 -11.47 14.13 -2.01
CA ALA A 143 -12.77 13.56 -1.69
C ALA A 143 -12.88 12.17 -2.33
N GLU A 144 -13.53 11.22 -1.65
CA GLU A 144 -13.94 10.01 -2.34
C GLU A 144 -15.04 10.39 -3.33
N ASP A 145 -14.74 10.28 -4.63
CA ASP A 145 -15.78 10.38 -5.66
C ASP A 145 -16.81 9.28 -5.38
N GLY A 146 -18.06 9.71 -5.19
CA GLY A 146 -19.14 8.89 -4.64
C GLY A 146 -19.51 7.70 -5.51
N GLU A 147 -18.83 6.57 -5.33
CA GLU A 147 -19.41 5.25 -5.51
C GLU A 147 -19.71 4.67 -4.13
N LYS A 148 -20.93 4.93 -3.64
CA LYS A 148 -21.60 4.25 -2.52
C LYS A 148 -20.66 3.39 -1.65
N THR A 149 -19.82 4.03 -0.84
CA THR A 149 -19.22 3.37 0.31
C THR A 149 -20.37 3.22 1.31
N GLU A 150 -21.15 2.14 1.16
CA GLU A 150 -21.93 1.61 2.29
C GLU A 150 -21.01 1.70 3.49
N LYS A 151 -21.47 2.38 4.55
CA LYS A 151 -20.76 2.58 5.82
C LYS A 151 -20.01 1.30 6.19
N ARG A 152 -18.76 1.16 5.72
CA ARG A 152 -17.85 0.14 6.17
C ARG A 152 -17.39 0.72 7.48
N GLU A 153 -18.06 0.32 8.55
CA GLU A 153 -17.52 0.50 9.89
C GLU A 153 -16.04 0.11 9.80
N GLU A 154 -15.15 1.09 10.03
CA GLU A 154 -13.71 0.90 10.15
C GLU A 154 -13.47 0.04 11.41
N GLU A 155 -13.94 -1.21 11.39
CA GLU A 155 -13.59 -2.17 12.40
C GLU A 155 -12.09 -2.44 12.26
N PRO A 156 -11.32 -2.43 13.37
CA PRO A 156 -9.94 -2.85 13.34
C PRO A 156 -9.83 -4.20 12.66
N PHE A 157 -9.11 -4.24 11.53
CA PHE A 157 -8.92 -5.48 10.80
C PHE A 157 -7.66 -6.19 11.23
N VAL A 158 -7.70 -7.51 11.14
CA VAL A 158 -6.59 -8.38 11.46
C VAL A 158 -5.91 -8.76 10.15
N THR A 159 -4.58 -8.74 10.13
CA THR A 159 -3.78 -9.19 9.00
C THR A 159 -3.26 -10.60 9.21
N LEU A 160 -2.76 -11.23 8.14
CA LEU A 160 -2.16 -12.55 8.25
C LEU A 160 -0.92 -12.56 9.17
N ALA A 161 -0.22 -11.43 9.30
CA ALA A 161 0.92 -11.28 10.22
C ALA A 161 0.51 -11.41 11.71
N ASP A 162 -0.71 -11.01 12.04
CA ASP A 162 -1.22 -10.97 13.42
C ASP A 162 -1.71 -12.35 13.95
N THR A 163 -1.76 -13.36 13.07
CA THR A 163 -2.17 -14.73 13.42
C THR A 163 -1.17 -15.40 14.37
N ARG A 164 -1.57 -16.47 15.06
CA ARG A 164 -0.70 -17.33 15.89
C ARG A 164 -0.59 -18.73 15.29
N PRO A 165 0.44 -19.52 15.64
CA PRO A 165 0.48 -20.94 15.26
C PRO A 165 -0.85 -21.64 15.57
N GLY A 166 -1.39 -22.36 14.60
CA GLY A 166 -2.68 -23.03 14.66
C GLY A 166 -3.89 -22.17 14.25
N ASP A 167 -3.75 -20.85 14.15
CA ASP A 167 -4.87 -20.01 13.72
C ASP A 167 -5.26 -20.31 12.27
N VAL A 168 -6.56 -20.51 12.06
CA VAL A 168 -7.17 -20.65 10.75
C VAL A 168 -7.87 -19.33 10.39
N ALA A 169 -7.56 -18.81 9.22
CA ALA A 169 -8.05 -17.52 8.76
C ALA A 169 -8.57 -17.59 7.34
N GLU A 170 -9.61 -16.81 7.04
CA GLU A 170 -10.09 -16.60 5.67
C GLU A 170 -9.57 -15.26 5.14
N VAL A 171 -8.97 -15.27 3.96
CA VAL A 171 -8.50 -14.05 3.29
C VAL A 171 -9.71 -13.23 2.85
N ILE A 172 -9.76 -11.98 3.29
CA ILE A 172 -10.80 -11.03 2.88
C ILE A 172 -10.34 -10.28 1.64
N GLU A 173 -9.14 -9.71 1.67
CA GLU A 173 -8.57 -8.95 0.56
C GLU A 173 -7.04 -8.93 0.63
N ILE A 174 -6.40 -8.72 -0.52
CA ILE A 174 -4.98 -8.34 -0.60
C ILE A 174 -4.96 -6.83 -0.77
N SER A 175 -4.28 -6.14 0.15
CA SER A 175 -4.13 -4.68 0.18
C SER A 175 -3.76 -4.12 -1.20
N PRO A 176 -4.34 -2.98 -1.62
CA PRO A 176 -3.93 -2.28 -2.84
C PRO A 176 -2.46 -1.82 -2.86
N GLN A 177 -1.78 -1.80 -1.71
CA GLN A 177 -0.33 -1.60 -1.63
C GLN A 177 0.44 -2.75 -2.28
N CYS A 178 -0.08 -3.97 -2.23
CA CYS A 178 0.53 -5.10 -2.91
C CYS A 178 0.23 -4.99 -4.42
N ARG A 179 1.26 -4.62 -5.19
CA ARG A 179 1.20 -4.30 -6.61
C ARG A 179 2.05 -5.26 -7.45
N GLY A 180 1.95 -5.10 -8.77
CA GLY A 180 2.75 -5.82 -9.77
C GLY A 180 2.94 -7.32 -9.54
N MET A 181 4.19 -7.74 -9.66
CA MET A 181 4.61 -9.13 -9.57
C MET A 181 4.36 -9.73 -8.18
N GLN A 182 4.43 -8.93 -7.12
CA GLN A 182 4.17 -9.41 -5.76
C GLN A 182 2.71 -9.85 -5.62
N ARG A 183 1.76 -9.01 -6.06
CA ARG A 183 0.34 -9.33 -6.02
C ARG A 183 0.04 -10.57 -6.85
N ARG A 184 0.55 -10.62 -8.09
CA ARG A 184 0.38 -11.76 -8.99
C ARG A 184 0.90 -13.05 -8.37
N ARG A 185 2.09 -13.01 -7.77
CA ARG A 185 2.68 -14.17 -7.09
C ARG A 185 1.84 -14.65 -5.91
N LEU A 186 1.35 -13.75 -5.04
CA LEU A 186 0.45 -14.16 -3.95
C LEU A 186 -0.80 -14.86 -4.49
N MET A 187 -1.39 -14.31 -5.56
CA MET A 187 -2.55 -14.91 -6.23
C MET A 187 -2.23 -16.28 -6.85
N ASP A 188 -1.09 -16.41 -7.54
CA ASP A 188 -0.62 -17.68 -8.13
C ASP A 188 -0.33 -18.75 -7.06
N LEU A 189 0.06 -18.34 -5.85
CA LEU A 189 0.23 -19.21 -4.68
C LEU A 189 -1.10 -19.58 -4.01
N GLY A 190 -2.24 -19.10 -4.55
CA GLY A 190 -3.58 -19.42 -4.06
C GLY A 190 -4.10 -18.53 -2.94
N ILE A 191 -3.38 -17.44 -2.62
CA ILE A 191 -3.82 -16.41 -1.67
C ILE A 191 -4.77 -15.49 -2.43
N LEU A 192 -6.07 -15.70 -2.24
CA LEU A 192 -7.15 -15.01 -2.94
C LEU A 192 -8.26 -14.71 -1.93
N PRO A 193 -9.11 -13.69 -2.15
CA PRO A 193 -10.32 -13.51 -1.36
C PRO A 193 -11.13 -14.82 -1.25
N GLY A 194 -11.51 -15.19 -0.02
CA GLY A 194 -12.19 -16.44 0.32
C GLY A 194 -11.27 -17.65 0.55
N SER A 195 -9.96 -17.57 0.24
CA SER A 195 -9.03 -18.66 0.54
C SER A 195 -8.84 -18.82 2.05
N VAL A 196 -8.85 -20.06 2.53
CA VAL A 196 -8.55 -20.41 3.91
C VAL A 196 -7.06 -20.71 4.06
N ILE A 197 -6.43 -20.08 5.04
CA ILE A 197 -5.00 -20.16 5.34
C ILE A 197 -4.83 -20.52 6.82
N THR A 198 -3.94 -21.46 7.11
CA THR A 198 -3.55 -21.82 8.48
C THR A 198 -2.11 -21.39 8.74
N ARG A 199 -1.82 -20.77 9.88
CA ARG A 199 -0.43 -20.49 10.30
C ARG A 199 0.14 -21.73 11.00
N GLU A 200 1.22 -22.31 10.47
CA GLU A 200 1.75 -23.60 10.96
C GLU A 200 2.98 -23.42 11.91
N LEU A 201 3.93 -22.54 11.61
CA LEU A 201 5.29 -22.36 12.24
C LEU A 201 6.17 -23.64 12.35
N GLU A 202 7.51 -23.61 12.33
CA GLU A 202 8.49 -22.61 12.79
C GLU A 202 9.68 -22.35 11.81
N SER A 203 10.10 -21.08 11.68
CA SER A 203 11.49 -20.71 11.35
C SER A 203 12.17 -20.27 12.65
N MET A 204 13.44 -20.67 12.87
CA MET A 204 14.19 -20.35 14.09
C MET A 204 14.38 -18.84 14.34
N GLY A 205 14.13 -17.99 13.33
CA GLY A 205 14.29 -16.53 13.40
C GLY A 205 12.99 -15.72 13.43
N GLY A 206 11.81 -16.34 13.43
CA GLY A 206 10.52 -15.64 13.48
C GLY A 206 10.04 -14.98 12.18
N ASP A 207 10.93 -14.73 11.21
CA ASP A 207 10.63 -14.26 9.86
C ASP A 207 11.53 -15.00 8.83
N PRO A 208 11.00 -15.52 7.69
CA PRO A 208 9.59 -15.57 7.30
C PRO A 208 8.78 -16.62 8.10
N VAL A 209 7.45 -16.45 8.11
CA VAL A 209 6.47 -17.35 8.73
C VAL A 209 5.88 -18.31 7.69
N ALA A 210 5.68 -19.57 8.07
CA ALA A 210 5.10 -20.60 7.21
C ALA A 210 3.57 -20.67 7.36
N TYR A 211 2.87 -20.63 6.23
CA TYR A 211 1.42 -20.69 6.11
C TYR A 211 1.01 -21.84 5.21
N ASN A 212 0.03 -22.63 5.63
CA ASN A 212 -0.61 -23.64 4.80
C ASN A 212 -1.70 -22.98 3.95
N VAL A 213 -1.48 -22.94 2.64
CA VAL A 213 -2.41 -22.41 1.64
C VAL A 213 -2.80 -23.56 0.73
N ARG A 214 -4.04 -24.05 0.87
CA ARG A 214 -4.58 -25.17 0.06
C ARG A 214 -3.69 -26.43 0.05
N GLY A 215 -3.07 -26.76 1.19
CA GLY A 215 -2.19 -27.93 1.33
C GLY A 215 -0.73 -27.68 0.93
N ALA A 216 -0.39 -26.49 0.43
CA ALA A 216 0.98 -26.07 0.17
C ALA A 216 1.51 -25.18 1.31
N LEU A 217 2.73 -25.47 1.78
CA LEU A 217 3.43 -24.63 2.74
C LEU A 217 4.10 -23.46 2.01
N ILE A 218 3.63 -22.25 2.28
CA ILE A 218 4.12 -20.99 1.73
C ILE A 218 4.79 -20.19 2.84
N ALA A 219 6.07 -19.85 2.66
CA ALA A 219 6.77 -18.92 3.56
C ALA A 219 6.53 -17.47 3.10
N LEU A 220 5.95 -16.65 3.97
CA LEU A 220 5.75 -15.22 3.75
C LEU A 220 6.53 -14.43 4.79
N ARG A 221 7.16 -13.35 4.35
CA ARG A 221 7.76 -12.36 5.25
C ARG A 221 6.67 -11.53 5.95
N ASP A 222 7.01 -10.94 7.09
CA ASP A 222 6.10 -10.10 7.88
C ASP A 222 5.51 -8.94 7.06
N ASP A 223 6.33 -8.25 6.28
CA ASP A 223 5.91 -7.17 5.38
C ASP A 223 4.89 -7.64 4.33
N GLN A 224 5.03 -8.86 3.79
CA GLN A 224 4.07 -9.45 2.86
C GLN A 224 2.78 -9.88 3.57
N ALA A 225 2.88 -10.47 4.76
CA ALA A 225 1.75 -10.97 5.52
C ALA A 225 0.84 -9.83 6.04
N ARG A 226 1.42 -8.65 6.33
CA ARG A 226 0.66 -7.44 6.69
C ARG A 226 -0.24 -6.92 5.56
N LEU A 227 0.10 -7.22 4.31
CA LEU A 227 -0.69 -6.82 3.14
C LEU A 227 -1.92 -7.73 2.90
N ILE A 228 -2.11 -8.77 3.70
CA ILE A 228 -3.20 -9.74 3.52
C ILE A 228 -4.17 -9.57 4.69
N ARG A 229 -5.34 -8.97 4.42
CA ARG A 229 -6.40 -8.82 5.40
C ARG A 229 -7.17 -10.13 5.54
N ILE A 230 -7.47 -10.50 6.78
CA ILE A 230 -8.12 -11.76 7.09
C ILE A 230 -9.31 -11.59 8.04
N LYS A 231 -10.11 -12.65 8.11
CA LYS A 231 -11.06 -12.93 9.18
C LYS A 231 -10.67 -14.23 9.86
N LEU A 232 -10.36 -14.19 11.15
CA LEU A 232 -10.09 -15.39 11.94
C LEU A 232 -11.34 -16.29 11.98
N LYS A 233 -11.16 -17.56 11.67
CA LYS A 233 -12.18 -18.59 11.88
C LYS A 233 -11.99 -19.16 13.28
N LYS A 234 -13.01 -19.03 14.12
CA LYS A 234 -13.05 -19.79 15.38
C LYS A 234 -13.17 -21.27 15.03
N GLU A 235 -12.31 -22.11 15.57
CA GLU A 235 -12.53 -23.56 15.51
C GLU A 235 -13.89 -23.87 16.14
N THR A 236 -14.85 -24.32 15.34
CA THR A 236 -15.91 -25.20 15.83
C THR A 236 -15.25 -26.53 16.16
N HIS A 237 -14.79 -26.68 17.39
CA HIS A 237 -14.47 -27.99 17.93
C HIS A 237 -15.82 -28.72 18.07
N GLU A 238 -16.21 -29.50 17.05
CA GLU A 238 -17.22 -30.54 17.23
C GLU A 238 -16.60 -31.59 18.15
N PRO A 239 -17.14 -31.82 19.37
CA PRO A 239 -16.68 -32.93 20.18
C PRO A 239 -17.03 -34.21 19.43
N GLN A 240 -16.00 -34.96 19.06
CA GLN A 240 -16.16 -36.34 18.57
C GLN A 240 -16.76 -37.15 19.73
N LEU A 241 -18.01 -37.56 19.55
CA LEU A 241 -18.74 -38.51 20.41
C LEU A 241 -18.22 -39.94 20.19
#